data_AF-A0A819PUA4-F1
#
_entry.id   AF-A0A819PUA4-F1
#
_cell.length_a   1.000
_cell.length_b   1.000
_cell.length_c   1.000
_cell.angle_alpha   90.00
_cell.angle_beta   90.00
_cell.angle_gamma   90.00
#
_symmetry.space_group_name_H-M   'P 1'
#
loop_
_entity.id
_entity.type
_entity.pdbx_description
1 polymer ?
#
loop_
_entity_poly.entity_id
_entity_poly.type
_entity_poly.pdbx_seq_one_letter_code
_entity_poly.pdbx_strand_id
1 'polypeptide(L)'
;MVISEVLVNILTTIPYSSNLIYSIIASYVVNKSAQRLEIESFINFFTQFIVYLMSVVPFYLFIATSKPFRYEFINIIVTCWSKFMPRQIRITPSNGQVITAALNVRTINDRQ
;
A
#
# COMPACT_ATOMS: atom_id res chain seq x y z
N MET A 1 12.18 8.00 11.85
CA MET A 1 12.45 6.82 11.02
C MET A 1 13.28 5.83 11.81
N VAL A 2 14.61 6.00 11.92
CA VAL A 2 15.49 5.09 12.69
C VAL A 2 15.01 4.90 14.14
N ILE A 3 14.73 5.98 14.86
CA ILE A 3 14.24 5.90 16.25
C ILE A 3 12.90 5.15 16.34
N SER A 4 11.98 5.42 15.41
CA SER A 4 10.66 4.77 15.38
C SER A 4 10.76 3.27 15.09
N GLU A 5 11.66 2.89 14.19
CA GLU A 5 11.94 1.51 13.82
C GLU A 5 12.61 0.75 14.96
N VAL A 6 13.59 1.38 15.63
CA VAL A 6 14.23 0.83 16.83
C VAL A 6 13.21 0.64 17.95
N LEU A 7 12.33 1.61 18.20
CA LEU A 7 11.29 1.49 19.23
C LEU A 7 10.34 0.32 18.93
N VAL A 8 9.85 0.21 17.70
CA VAL A 8 8.98 -0.90 17.30
C VAL A 8 9.69 -2.25 17.42
N ASN A 9 10.97 -2.32 17.05
CA ASN A 9 11.76 -3.53 17.16
C ASN A 9 11.93 -3.97 18.63
N ILE A 10 12.26 -3.03 19.53
CA ILE A 10 12.38 -3.30 20.96
C ILE A 10 11.03 -3.76 21.54
N LEU A 11 9.95 -3.03 21.23
CA LEU A 11 8.60 -3.33 21.72
C LEU A 11 8.07 -4.68 21.24
N THR A 12 8.57 -5.20 20.12
CA THR A 12 8.14 -6.49 19.58
C THR A 12 9.04 -7.64 20.01
N THR A 13 10.35 -7.40 20.09
CA THR A 13 11.34 -8.43 20.43
C THR A 13 11.30 -8.79 21.92
N ILE A 14 11.02 -7.83 22.80
CA ILE A 14 10.94 -8.09 24.25
C ILE A 14 9.78 -9.04 24.59
N PRO A 15 8.52 -8.78 24.18
CA PRO A 15 7.42 -9.71 24.45
C PRO A 15 7.64 -11.09 23.82
N TYR A 16 8.23 -11.13 22.62
CA TYR A 16 8.54 -12.39 21.94
C TYR A 16 9.54 -13.25 22.71
N SER A 17 10.66 -12.67 23.11
CA SER A 17 11.67 -13.36 23.91
C SER A 17 11.12 -13.83 25.25
N SER A 18 10.34 -12.98 25.94
CA SER A 18 9.69 -13.34 27.20
C SER A 18 8.71 -14.50 27.04
N ASN A 19 7.92 -14.50 25.97
CA ASN A 19 6.98 -15.58 25.67
C ASN A 19 7.69 -16.91 25.38
N LEU A 20 8.83 -16.89 24.67
CA LEU A 20 9.64 -18.09 24.45
C LEU A 20 10.17 -18.68 25.76
N ILE A 21 10.71 -17.84 26.65
CA ILE A 21 11.20 -18.28 27.96
C ILE A 21 10.05 -18.87 28.78
N TYR A 22 8.90 -18.19 28.79
CA TYR A 22 7.70 -18.68 29.47
C TYR A 22 7.24 -20.03 28.92
N SER A 23 7.18 -20.20 27.59
CA SER A 23 6.76 -21.45 26.96
C SER A 23 7.69 -22.62 27.32
N ILE A 24 9.01 -22.37 27.44
CA ILE A 24 9.97 -23.40 27.88
C ILE A 24 9.71 -23.78 29.33
N ILE A 25 9.62 -22.82 30.24
CA ILE A 25 9.36 -23.10 31.66
C ILE A 25 8.04 -23.83 31.83
N ALA A 26 7.02 -23.37 31.11
CA ALA A 26 5.68 -23.92 31.18
C ALA A 26 5.63 -25.36 30.62
N SER A 27 6.55 -25.77 29.76
CA SER A 27 6.62 -27.16 29.26
C SER A 27 6.96 -28.18 30.35
N TYR A 28 7.62 -27.75 31.43
CA TYR A 28 7.97 -28.59 32.58
C TYR A 28 6.87 -28.71 33.65
N VAL A 29 5.77 -27.96 33.51
CA VAL A 29 4.65 -28.01 34.46
C VAL A 29 3.69 -29.15 34.07
N VAL A 30 3.67 -30.20 34.88
CA VAL A 30 2.76 -31.34 34.73
C VAL A 30 1.38 -30.98 35.34
N ASN A 31 0.29 -31.45 34.71
CA ASN A 31 -1.12 -31.19 35.11
C ASN A 31 -1.58 -29.73 34.99
N LYS A 32 -1.52 -29.16 33.79
CA LYS A 32 -2.16 -27.86 33.51
C LYS A 32 -3.68 -28.01 33.35
N SER A 33 -4.44 -27.03 33.83
CA SER A 33 -5.87 -26.94 33.54
C SER A 33 -6.10 -26.59 32.06
N ALA A 34 -7.22 -27.04 31.50
CA ALA A 34 -7.59 -26.78 30.10
C ALA A 34 -7.63 -25.26 29.80
N GLN A 35 -8.21 -24.46 30.70
CA GLN A 35 -8.27 -23.00 30.57
C GLN A 35 -6.89 -22.35 30.46
N ARG A 36 -5.91 -22.84 31.22
CA ARG A 36 -4.54 -22.30 31.18
C ARG A 36 -3.85 -22.62 29.86
N LEU A 37 -4.16 -23.78 29.29
CA LEU A 37 -3.60 -24.25 28.02
C LEU A 37 -4.15 -23.43 26.83
N GLU A 38 -5.43 -23.07 26.86
CA GLU A 38 -6.04 -22.16 25.87
C GLU A 38 -5.42 -20.76 25.92
N ILE A 39 -5.23 -20.20 27.12
CA ILE A 39 -4.59 -18.89 27.31
C ILE A 39 -3.16 -18.90 26.79
N GLU A 40 -2.38 -19.94 27.11
CA GLU A 40 -1.02 -20.12 26.59
C GLU A 40 -0.99 -20.19 25.07
N SER A 41 -1.91 -20.94 24.46
CA SER A 41 -2.02 -21.04 23.00
C SER A 41 -2.36 -19.69 22.37
N PHE A 42 -3.27 -18.93 22.97
CA PHE A 42 -3.64 -17.61 22.49
C PHE A 42 -2.47 -16.63 22.58
N ILE A 43 -1.74 -16.61 23.70
CA ILE A 43 -0.57 -15.73 23.88
C ILE A 43 0.52 -16.12 22.88
N ASN A 44 0.78 -17.41 22.67
CA ASN A 44 1.73 -17.88 21.66
C ASN A 44 1.36 -17.41 20.26
N PHE A 45 0.10 -17.62 19.86
CA PHE A 45 -0.42 -17.15 18.56
C PHE A 45 -0.27 -15.63 18.42
N PHE A 46 -0.70 -14.87 19.43
CA PHE A 46 -0.66 -13.41 19.40
C PHE A 46 0.78 -12.90 19.26
N THR A 47 1.71 -13.50 19.99
CA THR A 47 3.11 -13.11 19.95
C THR A 47 3.74 -13.40 18.59
N GLN A 48 3.45 -14.57 17.99
CA GLN A 48 3.89 -14.90 16.63
C GLN A 48 3.28 -13.97 15.59
N PHE A 49 1.99 -13.64 15.73
CA PHE A 49 1.29 -12.72 14.85
C PHE A 49 1.94 -11.34 14.83
N ILE A 50 2.31 -10.80 16.00
CA ILE A 50 3.03 -9.51 16.09
C ILE A 50 4.39 -9.60 15.39
N VAL A 51 5.13 -10.69 15.57
CA VAL A 51 6.42 -10.87 14.88
C VAL A 51 6.24 -10.91 13.36
N TYR A 52 5.19 -11.56 12.85
CA TYR A 52 4.92 -11.54 11.41
C TYR A 52 4.58 -10.14 10.90
N LEU A 53 3.86 -9.33 11.68
CA LEU A 53 3.57 -7.94 11.34
C LEU A 53 4.85 -7.08 11.20
N MET A 54 5.95 -7.44 11.86
CA MET A 54 7.24 -6.72 11.73
C MET A 54 7.77 -6.70 10.31
N SER A 55 7.38 -7.64 9.44
CA SER A 55 7.76 -7.61 8.03
C SER A 55 7.12 -6.45 7.26
N VAL A 56 5.94 -5.99 7.69
CA VAL A 56 5.12 -4.98 7.00
C VAL A 56 5.14 -3.63 7.72
N VAL A 57 5.35 -3.62 9.03
CA VAL A 57 5.36 -2.39 9.84
C VAL A 57 6.39 -1.36 9.38
N PRO A 58 7.64 -1.70 9.01
CA PRO A 58 8.61 -0.73 8.50
C PRO A 58 8.06 0.04 7.31
N PHE A 59 7.43 -0.65 6.35
CA PHE A 59 6.83 -0.02 5.17
C PHE A 59 5.80 1.05 5.55
N TYR A 60 4.87 0.73 6.47
CA TYR A 60 3.89 1.70 6.95
C TYR A 60 4.50 2.81 7.80
N LEU A 61 5.55 2.51 8.57
CA LEU A 61 6.34 3.52 9.30
C LEU A 61 7.04 4.49 8.34
N PHE A 62 7.58 4.02 7.22
CA PHE A 62 8.19 4.84 6.18
C PHE A 62 7.17 5.79 5.57
N ILE A 63 5.98 5.29 5.22
CA ILE A 63 4.86 6.11 4.75
C ILE A 63 4.47 7.13 5.82
N ALA A 64 4.29 6.74 7.08
CA ALA A 64 3.82 7.66 8.11
C ALA A 64 4.85 8.76 8.46
N THR A 65 6.13 8.40 8.52
CA THR A 65 7.16 9.26 9.10
C THR A 65 7.87 10.12 8.06
N SER A 66 8.16 9.60 6.87
CA SER A 66 8.95 10.30 5.86
C SER A 66 8.05 11.05 4.89
N LYS A 67 8.13 12.39 4.90
CA LYS A 67 7.47 13.25 3.90
C LYS A 67 7.96 13.00 2.47
N PRO A 68 9.27 12.94 2.18
CA PRO A 68 9.73 12.71 0.81
C PRO A 68 9.30 11.33 0.29
N PHE A 69 9.36 10.29 1.13
CA PHE A 69 8.91 8.96 0.76
C PHE A 69 7.42 8.91 0.39
N ARG A 70 6.56 9.62 1.14
CA ARG A 70 5.12 9.74 0.81
C ARG A 70 4.90 10.35 -0.57
N TYR A 71 5.63 11.41 -0.88
CA TYR A 71 5.48 12.10 -2.16
C TYR A 71 5.85 11.19 -3.33
N GLU A 72 6.99 10.49 -3.24
CA GLU A 72 7.40 9.55 -4.27
C GLU A 72 6.45 8.36 -4.40
N PHE A 73 6.00 7.80 -3.27
CA PHE A 73 5.06 6.68 -3.27
C PHE A 73 3.72 7.05 -3.91
N ILE A 74 3.15 8.21 -3.58
CA ILE A 74 1.93 8.71 -4.21
C ILE A 74 2.14 8.94 -5.70
N ASN A 75 3.29 9.51 -6.09
CA ASN A 75 3.60 9.75 -7.50
C ASN A 75 3.67 8.43 -8.30
N ILE A 76 4.28 7.38 -7.73
CA ILE A 76 4.31 6.05 -8.33
C ILE A 76 2.90 5.47 -8.45
N ILE A 77 2.07 5.57 -7.41
CA ILE A 77 0.69 5.09 -7.44
C ILE A 77 -0.11 5.82 -8.52
N VAL A 78 -0.04 7.15 -8.58
CA VAL A 78 -0.77 7.95 -9.58
C VAL A 78 -0.29 7.62 -10.99
N THR A 79 1.02 7.43 -11.18
CA THR A 79 1.58 7.06 -12.49
C THR A 79 1.11 5.66 -12.92
N CYS A 80 1.16 4.66 -12.02
CA CYS A 80 0.62 3.33 -12.29
C CYS A 80 -0.90 3.36 -12.55
N TRP A 81 -1.64 4.11 -11.74
CA TRP A 81 -3.10 4.22 -11.85
C TRP A 81 -3.52 4.89 -13.16
N SER A 82 -2.85 5.97 -13.56
CA SER A 82 -3.11 6.65 -14.84
C SER A 82 -2.71 5.82 -16.06
N LYS A 83 -1.82 4.83 -15.90
CA LYS A 83 -1.47 3.86 -16.93
C LYS A 83 -2.49 2.72 -17.02
N PHE A 84 -3.08 2.33 -15.88
CA PHE A 84 -4.07 1.25 -15.80
C PHE A 84 -5.51 1.70 -16.08
N MET A 85 -5.87 2.94 -15.75
CA MET A 85 -7.09 3.57 -16.22
C MET A 85 -6.83 4.18 -17.60
N PRO A 86 -7.35 3.61 -18.69
CA PRO A 86 -7.29 4.29 -19.99
C PRO A 86 -7.98 5.63 -19.83
N ARG A 87 -7.21 6.72 -19.94
CA ARG A 87 -7.75 8.06 -20.11
C ARG A 87 -8.77 7.97 -21.23
N GLN A 88 -10.04 8.25 -20.93
CA GLN A 88 -11.04 8.42 -21.96
C GLN A 88 -10.49 9.46 -22.93
N ILE A 89 -10.10 9.02 -24.11
CA ILE A 89 -9.65 9.89 -25.19
C ILE A 89 -10.86 10.77 -25.48
N ARG A 90 -10.82 12.01 -24.99
CA ARG A 90 -11.85 13.00 -25.31
C ARG A 90 -11.60 13.36 -26.76
N ILE A 91 -12.28 12.65 -27.66
CA ILE A 91 -12.29 12.95 -29.09
C ILE A 91 -13.00 14.29 -29.20
N THR A 92 -12.24 15.38 -29.25
CA THR A 92 -12.75 16.68 -29.67
C THR A 92 -13.07 16.53 -31.16
N PRO A 93 -14.33 16.64 -31.60
CA PRO A 93 -14.61 16.62 -33.02
C PRO A 93 -13.92 17.83 -33.66
N SER A 94 -13.03 17.56 -34.62
CA SER A 94 -12.49 18.57 -35.52
C SER A 94 -13.62 19.04 -36.42
N ASN A 95 -14.41 20.00 -35.93
CA ASN A 95 -15.48 20.62 -36.68
C ASN A 95 -14.89 21.49 -37.80
N GLY A 96 -14.82 20.91 -39.00
CA GLY A 96 -15.48 21.50 -40.17
C GLY A 96 -14.91 22.78 -40.79
N GLN A 97 -13.60 22.91 -40.99
CA GLN A 97 -13.03 24.02 -41.79
C GLN A 97 -12.60 23.67 -43.23
N VAL A 98 -13.01 22.53 -43.77
CA VAL A 98 -12.65 22.14 -45.16
C VAL A 98 -13.71 22.54 -46.21
N ILE A 99 -14.91 22.97 -45.81
CA ILE A 99 -16.00 23.22 -46.78
C ILE A 99 -15.94 24.61 -47.43
N THR A 100 -15.23 25.59 -46.85
CA THR A 100 -15.21 26.97 -47.37
C THR A 100 -14.35 27.15 -48.62
N ALA A 101 -13.42 26.24 -48.91
CA ALA A 101 -12.56 26.33 -50.10
C ALA A 101 -13.25 25.83 -51.38
N ALA A 102 -14.17 24.87 -51.28
CA ALA A 102 -14.83 24.28 -52.45
C ALA A 102 -16.02 25.12 -52.96
N LEU A 103 -16.67 25.89 -52.09
CA LEU A 103 -17.80 26.74 -52.48
C LEU A 103 -17.36 28.00 -53.23
N ASN A 104 -16.15 28.51 -52.97
CA ASN A 104 -15.67 29.75 -53.60
C ASN A 104 -15.07 29.53 -55.01
N VAL A 105 -14.70 28.29 -55.36
CA VAL A 105 -14.24 27.94 -56.72
C VAL A 105 -15.43 27.75 -57.67
N ARG A 106 -16.57 27.27 -57.16
CA ARG A 106 -17.75 27.00 -57.99
C ARG A 106 -18.50 28.28 -58.40
N THR A 107 -18.52 29.30 -57.54
CA THR A 107 -19.19 30.59 -57.82
C THR A 107 -18.42 31.51 -58.77
N ILE A 108 -17.12 31.29 -58.98
CA ILE A 108 -16.32 32.07 -59.94
C ILE A 108 -16.47 31.54 -61.36
N ASN A 109 -16.67 30.23 -61.53
CA ASN A 109 -16.81 29.61 -62.86
C ASN A 109 -18.21 29.79 -63.48
N ASP A 110 -19.24 30.06 -62.69
CA ASP A 110 -20.61 30.30 -63.17
C ASP A 110 -20.88 31.78 -63.53
N ARG A 111 -19.85 32.65 -63.53
CA ARG A 111 -19.96 34.08 -63.87
C ARG A 111 -19.11 34.54 -65.06
N GLN A 112 -18.53 33.62 -65.83
CA GLN A 112 -17.98 33.88 -67.18
C GLN A 112 -18.99 33.47 -68.24
#